data_AF-A0A8H8JKT0-F1
#
_entry.id   AF-A0A8H8JKT0-F1
#
_cell.length_a   1.000
_cell.length_b   1.000
_cell.length_c   1.000
_cell.angle_alpha   90.00
_cell.angle_beta   90.00
_cell.angle_gamma   90.00
#
_symmetry.space_group_name_H-M   'P 1'
#
loop_
_entity.id
_entity.type
_entity.pdbx_description
1 polymer ?
#
loop_
_entity_poly.entity_id
_entity_poly.type
_entity_poly.pdbx_seq_one_letter_code
_entity_poly.pdbx_strand_id
1 'polypeptide(L)'
;MAPKPSARKGKSADKVAANTSNPDIDPDIESDAVNGTNRNFSGSSKHVPKESNRKRDQREHDYELATQHAEKKQRASDRRQERLAEQDEEMLVQQDEETEREAQLRRFAANQQARNDKLSAQPVTARTPGASGSGSVSNSNSNSAPTASASHAQATGGQGHLASNPPLIPVPDSMAVVTMSGIRKDMGLVDSPATIRDFICLAALDLGVLWKRQNKTQLGNLYSLSLERIPELQRFENNWAAEYITHNIFNHRRTYANKKQNKLIKASNGADDEDDNDAGGGGDDGDSHKEEGNGEGLDGSDDKRSDDAEHPNSRPTTPR
;
A
#
# COMPACT_ATOMS: atom_id res chain seq x y z
N MET A 1 -25.77 31.77 -29.46
CA MET A 1 -26.76 30.69 -29.24
C MET A 1 -26.36 29.96 -27.97
N ALA A 2 -27.14 30.09 -26.90
CA ALA A 2 -26.85 29.48 -25.61
C ALA A 2 -27.49 28.08 -25.51
N PRO A 3 -26.82 27.06 -24.93
CA PRO A 3 -27.42 25.75 -24.74
C PRO A 3 -28.43 25.77 -23.59
N LYS A 4 -29.60 25.18 -23.83
CA LYS A 4 -30.67 25.02 -22.83
C LYS A 4 -30.26 24.00 -21.74
N PRO A 5 -30.60 24.23 -20.47
CA PRO A 5 -30.36 23.26 -19.41
C PRO A 5 -31.32 22.07 -19.51
N SER A 6 -30.76 20.86 -19.50
CA SER A 6 -31.49 19.59 -19.55
C SER A 6 -31.96 19.21 -18.14
N ALA A 7 -33.28 19.23 -17.93
CA ALA A 7 -33.92 18.80 -16.69
C ALA A 7 -33.73 17.29 -16.47
N ARG A 8 -32.97 16.91 -15.43
CA ARG A 8 -32.87 15.52 -14.96
C ARG A 8 -33.99 15.26 -13.96
N LYS A 9 -34.97 14.45 -14.36
CA LYS A 9 -36.04 13.92 -13.50
C LYS A 9 -35.43 13.09 -12.36
N GLY A 10 -35.67 13.51 -11.12
CA GLY A 10 -35.44 12.71 -9.93
C GLY A 10 -36.37 11.50 -9.90
N LYS A 11 -35.79 10.33 -9.64
CA LYS A 11 -36.50 9.12 -9.23
C LYS A 11 -36.32 8.99 -7.72
N SER A 12 -37.33 9.44 -6.98
CA SER A 12 -37.53 9.10 -5.57
C SER A 12 -37.89 7.62 -5.49
N ALA A 13 -37.08 6.85 -4.77
CA ALA A 13 -37.41 5.51 -4.34
C ALA A 13 -37.65 5.57 -2.84
N ASP A 14 -38.92 5.73 -2.46
CA ASP A 14 -39.42 5.33 -1.16
C ASP A 14 -39.13 3.84 -0.96
N LYS A 15 -38.35 3.49 0.06
CA LYS A 15 -38.25 2.12 0.54
C LYS A 15 -38.44 2.10 2.06
N VAL A 16 -39.72 2.15 2.40
CA VAL A 16 -40.43 1.41 3.46
C VAL A 16 -39.52 0.73 4.48
N ALA A 17 -39.53 1.27 5.70
CA ALA A 17 -39.04 0.64 6.92
C ALA A 17 -39.84 -0.65 7.19
N ALA A 18 -39.15 -1.79 7.17
CA ALA A 18 -39.69 -3.04 7.71
C ALA A 18 -39.24 -3.17 9.17
N ASN A 19 -40.19 -2.83 10.04
CA ASN A 19 -40.18 -3.04 11.47
C ASN A 19 -40.34 -4.55 11.74
N THR A 20 -39.27 -5.26 12.09
CA THR A 20 -39.35 -6.65 12.56
C THR A 20 -39.27 -6.68 14.07
N SER A 21 -40.45 -6.72 14.67
CA SER A 21 -40.69 -7.01 16.08
C SER A 21 -40.14 -8.39 16.44
N ASN A 22 -39.33 -8.47 17.48
CA ASN A 22 -39.06 -9.70 18.22
C ASN A 22 -40.38 -10.19 18.84
N PRO A 23 -40.82 -11.43 18.62
CA PRO A 23 -41.79 -12.05 19.50
C PRO A 23 -41.05 -12.51 20.77
N ASP A 24 -41.45 -11.93 21.90
CA ASP A 24 -41.22 -12.50 23.23
C ASP A 24 -41.73 -13.95 23.24
N ILE A 25 -40.83 -14.89 23.48
CA ILE A 25 -41.15 -16.30 23.70
C ILE A 25 -41.11 -16.51 25.21
N ASP A 26 -42.30 -16.54 25.82
CA ASP A 26 -42.52 -16.98 27.20
C ASP A 26 -42.12 -18.45 27.36
N PRO A 27 -41.27 -18.81 28.33
CA PRO A 27 -41.00 -20.20 28.68
C PRO A 27 -41.84 -20.62 29.89
N ASP A 28 -43.16 -20.74 29.71
CA ASP A 28 -44.05 -21.39 30.69
C ASP A 28 -44.91 -22.44 29.99
N ILE A 29 -44.39 -23.67 29.93
CA ILE A 29 -45.23 -24.87 29.77
C ILE A 29 -44.80 -25.86 30.85
N GLU A 30 -45.46 -25.72 32.01
CA GLU A 30 -45.81 -26.87 32.83
C GLU A 30 -46.60 -27.85 31.96
N SER A 31 -46.10 -29.08 31.83
CA SER A 31 -46.94 -30.20 31.41
C SER A 31 -46.78 -31.34 32.40
N ASP A 32 -47.86 -31.47 33.16
CA ASP A 32 -48.21 -32.52 34.09
C ASP A 32 -47.83 -33.94 33.69
N ALA A 33 -47.40 -34.64 34.74
CA ALA A 33 -47.62 -36.05 35.03
C ALA A 33 -48.48 -36.86 34.04
N VAL A 34 -47.90 -37.96 33.53
CA VAL A 34 -48.66 -39.20 33.37
C VAL A 34 -47.84 -40.38 33.91
N ASN A 35 -48.30 -40.86 35.07
CA ASN A 35 -47.96 -42.16 35.64
C ASN A 35 -48.20 -43.27 34.62
N GLY A 36 -47.13 -43.92 34.16
CA GLY A 36 -47.16 -45.07 33.26
C GLY A 36 -46.52 -46.30 33.89
N THR A 37 -47.32 -47.03 34.67
CA THR A 37 -47.23 -48.45 35.01
C THR A 37 -45.87 -49.16 34.83
N ASN A 38 -45.15 -49.28 35.93
CA ASN A 38 -43.97 -50.13 36.07
C ASN A 38 -44.37 -51.62 35.94
N ARG A 39 -44.30 -52.17 34.72
CA ARG A 39 -44.39 -53.62 34.48
C ARG A 39 -42.98 -54.21 34.56
N ASN A 40 -42.75 -54.93 35.66
CA ASN A 40 -41.63 -55.85 35.83
C ASN A 40 -41.61 -56.88 34.69
N PHE A 41 -40.78 -56.65 33.67
CA PHE A 41 -40.38 -57.68 32.70
C PHE A 41 -39.04 -58.27 33.17
N SER A 42 -39.15 -59.28 34.02
CA SER A 42 -38.10 -60.26 34.24
C SER A 42 -37.99 -61.14 32.99
N GLY A 43 -36.78 -61.28 32.46
CA GLY A 43 -36.46 -62.38 31.54
C GLY A 43 -36.17 -61.98 30.10
N SER A 44 -34.93 -61.59 29.83
CA SER A 44 -34.09 -62.20 28.79
C SER A 44 -32.87 -61.30 28.58
N SER A 45 -31.72 -61.80 29.03
CA SER A 45 -30.41 -61.27 28.65
C SER A 45 -30.23 -61.49 27.15
N LYS A 46 -30.78 -60.58 26.35
CA LYS A 46 -30.56 -60.53 24.90
C LYS A 46 -29.24 -59.82 24.69
N HIS A 47 -28.34 -60.53 24.02
CA HIS A 47 -27.07 -60.06 23.50
C HIS A 47 -27.27 -58.68 22.84
N VAL A 48 -26.83 -57.60 23.51
CA VAL A 48 -26.85 -56.25 22.96
C VAL A 48 -25.85 -56.23 21.79
N PRO A 49 -26.30 -55.98 20.54
CA PRO A 49 -25.39 -55.95 19.41
C PRO A 49 -24.39 -54.81 19.60
N LYS A 50 -23.10 -55.13 19.68
CA LYS A 50 -21.99 -54.15 19.80
C LYS A 50 -21.92 -53.15 18.63
N GLU A 51 -22.75 -53.34 17.61
CA GLU A 51 -22.88 -52.47 16.45
C GLU A 51 -23.56 -51.11 16.73
N SER A 52 -24.20 -50.92 17.89
CA SER A 52 -24.91 -49.68 18.22
C SER A 52 -23.99 -48.51 18.62
N ASN A 53 -22.83 -48.77 19.23
CA ASN A 53 -21.98 -47.71 19.78
C ASN A 53 -21.19 -46.98 18.70
N ARG A 54 -20.61 -47.70 17.73
CA ARG A 54 -19.87 -47.06 16.63
C ARG A 54 -20.74 -46.13 15.78
N LYS A 55 -22.01 -46.47 15.57
CA LYS A 55 -22.98 -45.61 14.87
C LYS A 55 -23.42 -44.39 15.70
N ARG A 56 -23.26 -44.45 17.02
CA ARG A 56 -23.50 -43.31 17.91
C ARG A 56 -22.32 -42.35 17.85
N ASP A 57 -21.10 -42.86 18.01
CA ASP A 57 -19.88 -42.04 17.97
C ASP A 57 -19.73 -41.29 16.63
N GLN A 58 -20.05 -41.94 15.51
CA GLN A 58 -20.06 -41.27 14.20
C GLN A 58 -21.09 -40.14 14.12
N ARG A 59 -22.29 -40.34 14.67
CA ARG A 59 -23.34 -39.30 14.67
C ARG A 59 -22.97 -38.12 15.55
N GLU A 60 -22.32 -38.36 16.69
CA GLU A 60 -21.83 -37.31 17.57
C GLU A 60 -20.71 -36.49 16.88
N HIS A 61 -19.78 -37.16 16.19
CA HIS A 61 -18.73 -36.50 15.40
C HIS A 61 -19.30 -35.68 14.22
N ASP A 62 -20.24 -36.24 13.46
CA ASP A 62 -20.86 -35.53 12.33
C ASP A 62 -21.65 -34.31 12.80
N TYR A 63 -22.30 -34.40 13.97
CA TYR A 63 -22.99 -33.27 14.60
C TYR A 63 -22.00 -32.17 15.02
N GLU A 64 -20.87 -32.53 15.63
CA GLU A 64 -19.83 -31.58 16.02
C GLU A 64 -19.20 -30.86 14.82
N LEU A 65 -18.95 -31.56 13.71
CA LEU A 65 -18.49 -30.92 12.48
C LEU A 65 -19.52 -29.94 11.90
N ALA A 66 -20.80 -30.30 11.96
CA ALA A 66 -21.88 -29.44 11.50
C ALA A 66 -21.99 -28.15 12.34
N THR A 67 -21.86 -28.24 13.67
CA THR A 67 -21.89 -27.06 14.55
C THR A 67 -20.66 -26.17 14.33
N GLN A 68 -19.46 -26.73 14.22
CA GLN A 68 -18.25 -25.95 13.92
C GLN A 68 -18.36 -25.21 12.58
N HIS A 69 -18.93 -25.85 11.56
CA HIS A 69 -19.14 -25.22 10.26
C HIS A 69 -20.18 -24.09 10.31
N ALA A 70 -21.26 -24.27 11.08
CA ALA A 70 -22.26 -23.22 11.31
C ALA A 70 -21.66 -22.02 12.07
N GLU A 71 -20.86 -22.26 13.11
CA GLU A 71 -20.16 -21.20 13.84
C GLU A 71 -19.15 -20.45 12.96
N LYS A 72 -18.40 -21.17 12.11
CA LYS A 72 -17.47 -20.55 11.16
C LYS A 72 -18.21 -19.62 10.19
N LYS A 73 -19.37 -20.05 9.67
CA LYS A 73 -20.23 -19.23 8.80
C LYS A 73 -20.78 -18.00 9.52
N GLN A 74 -21.21 -18.15 10.77
CA GLN A 74 -21.70 -17.02 11.57
C GLN A 74 -20.58 -16.02 11.83
N ARG A 75 -19.39 -16.45 12.27
CA ARG A 75 -18.23 -15.57 12.46
C ARG A 75 -17.80 -14.86 11.18
N ALA A 76 -17.90 -15.53 10.02
CA ALA A 76 -17.61 -14.89 8.73
C ALA A 76 -18.64 -13.81 8.38
N SER A 77 -19.93 -14.06 8.66
CA SER A 77 -20.99 -13.07 8.52
C SER A 77 -20.78 -11.86 9.45
N ASP A 78 -20.46 -12.11 10.72
CA ASP A 78 -20.25 -11.06 11.72
C ASP A 78 -19.08 -10.16 11.32
N ARG A 79 -17.95 -10.74 10.87
CA ARG A 79 -16.81 -9.99 10.33
C ARG A 79 -17.15 -9.17 9.08
N ARG A 80 -18.09 -9.64 8.26
CA ARG A 80 -18.55 -8.89 7.08
C ARG A 80 -19.40 -7.70 7.51
N GLN A 81 -20.25 -7.86 8.52
CA GLN A 81 -21.03 -6.76 9.08
C GLN A 81 -20.13 -5.73 9.76
N GLU A 82 -19.12 -6.18 10.52
CA GLU A 82 -18.11 -5.33 11.15
C GLU A 82 -17.36 -4.48 10.11
N ARG A 83 -16.89 -5.08 9.01
CA ARG A 83 -16.25 -4.33 7.91
C ARG A 83 -17.17 -3.31 7.23
N LEU A 84 -18.46 -3.59 7.13
CA LEU A 84 -19.42 -2.65 6.58
C LEU A 84 -19.62 -1.47 7.53
N ALA A 85 -19.69 -1.72 8.84
CA ALA A 85 -19.76 -0.68 9.84
C ALA A 85 -18.49 0.20 9.85
N GLU A 86 -17.30 -0.42 9.79
CA GLU A 86 -16.02 0.31 9.67
C GLU A 86 -16.00 1.19 8.40
N GLN A 87 -16.50 0.67 7.28
CA GLN A 87 -16.55 1.44 6.03
C GLN A 87 -17.51 2.64 6.12
N ASP A 88 -18.65 2.49 6.81
CA ASP A 88 -19.59 3.58 7.04
C ASP A 88 -19.01 4.65 8.00
N GLU A 89 -18.26 4.24 9.03
CA GLU A 89 -17.52 5.16 9.91
C GLU A 89 -16.43 5.92 9.16
N GLU A 90 -15.64 5.24 8.32
CA GLU A 90 -14.62 5.89 7.48
C GLU A 90 -15.25 6.91 6.51
N MET A 91 -16.42 6.62 5.97
CA MET A 91 -17.14 7.54 5.09
C MET A 91 -17.59 8.81 5.84
N LEU A 92 -18.02 8.66 7.10
CA LEU A 92 -18.43 9.79 7.94
C LEU A 92 -17.23 10.69 8.27
N VAL A 93 -16.08 10.11 8.61
CA VAL A 93 -14.84 10.87 8.88
C VAL A 93 -14.39 11.63 7.63
N GLN A 94 -14.42 11.00 6.44
CA GLN A 94 -14.07 11.67 5.19
C GLN A 94 -14.99 12.86 4.88
N GLN A 95 -16.29 12.74 5.21
CA GLN A 95 -17.25 13.83 5.02
C GLN A 95 -16.95 15.01 5.96
N ASP A 96 -16.57 14.75 7.20
CA ASP A 96 -16.16 15.79 8.15
C ASP A 96 -14.86 16.48 7.72
N GLU A 97 -13.87 15.71 7.25
CA GLU A 97 -12.62 16.26 6.70
C GLU A 97 -12.86 17.12 5.44
N GLU A 98 -13.75 16.69 4.54
CA GLU A 98 -14.13 17.47 3.36
C GLU A 98 -14.84 18.77 3.75
N THR A 99 -15.73 18.71 4.74
CA THR A 99 -16.44 19.87 5.28
C THR A 99 -15.45 20.86 5.91
N GLU A 100 -14.47 20.38 6.67
CA GLU A 100 -13.42 21.22 7.24
C GLU A 100 -12.55 21.85 6.15
N ARG A 101 -12.17 21.08 5.14
CA ARG A 101 -11.39 21.56 4.00
C ARG A 101 -12.14 22.67 3.24
N GLU A 102 -13.43 22.49 2.99
CA GLU A 102 -14.28 23.52 2.37
C GLU A 102 -14.32 24.80 3.23
N ALA A 103 -14.47 24.65 4.56
CA ALA A 103 -14.44 25.78 5.48
C ALA A 103 -13.10 26.54 5.44
N GLN A 104 -11.97 25.82 5.36
CA GLN A 104 -10.64 26.43 5.22
C GLN A 104 -10.50 27.20 3.89
N LEU A 105 -10.95 26.63 2.77
CA LEU A 105 -10.97 27.33 1.48
C LEU A 105 -11.83 28.60 1.54
N ARG A 106 -13.00 28.54 2.19
CA ARG A 106 -13.88 29.70 2.35
C ARG A 106 -13.24 30.81 3.19
N ARG A 107 -12.52 30.46 4.26
CA ARG A 107 -11.73 31.42 5.07
C ARG A 107 -10.61 32.05 4.25
N PHE A 108 -9.91 31.26 3.44
CA PHE A 108 -8.85 31.78 2.57
C PHE A 108 -9.39 32.76 1.52
N ALA A 109 -10.51 32.41 0.87
CA ALA A 109 -11.16 33.27 -0.11
C ALA A 109 -11.64 34.60 0.53
N ALA A 110 -12.25 34.54 1.72
CA ALA A 110 -12.68 35.73 2.45
C ALA A 110 -11.49 36.66 2.80
N ASN A 111 -10.35 36.09 3.22
CA ASN A 111 -9.14 36.86 3.51
C ASN A 111 -8.54 37.53 2.25
N GLN A 112 -8.56 36.86 1.10
CA GLN A 112 -8.12 37.44 -0.17
C GLN A 112 -9.02 38.60 -0.60
N GLN A 113 -10.34 38.45 -0.45
CA GLN A 113 -11.29 39.52 -0.74
C GLN A 113 -11.07 40.75 0.16
N ALA A 114 -10.92 40.53 1.48
CA ALA A 114 -10.63 41.61 2.42
C ALA A 114 -9.31 42.35 2.12
N ARG A 115 -8.30 41.65 1.59
CA ARG A 115 -7.05 42.28 1.11
C ARG A 115 -7.27 43.16 -0.12
N ASN A 116 -8.04 42.67 -1.09
CA ASN A 116 -8.35 43.44 -2.30
C ASN A 116 -9.18 44.69 -1.98
N ASP A 117 -10.15 44.59 -1.07
CA ASP A 117 -10.96 45.73 -0.65
C ASP A 117 -10.12 46.81 0.05
N LYS A 118 -9.13 46.40 0.88
CA LYS A 118 -8.18 47.33 1.51
C LYS A 118 -7.29 48.07 0.50
N LEU A 119 -6.90 47.43 -0.59
CA LEU A 119 -6.12 48.07 -1.66
C LEU A 119 -6.97 49.05 -2.46
N SER A 120 -8.25 48.75 -2.69
CA SER A 120 -9.18 49.64 -3.41
C SER A 120 -9.58 50.87 -2.59
N ALA A 121 -9.54 50.81 -1.25
CA ALA A 121 -9.97 51.89 -0.37
C ALA A 121 -8.88 52.94 -0.06
N GLN A 122 -7.67 52.81 -0.62
CA GLN A 122 -6.62 53.82 -0.46
C GLN A 122 -7.07 55.12 -1.15
N PRO A 123 -7.32 56.22 -0.42
CA PRO A 123 -7.73 57.48 -1.02
C PRO A 123 -6.59 57.97 -1.91
N VAL A 124 -6.88 58.10 -3.20
CA VAL A 124 -5.98 58.72 -4.17
C VAL A 124 -5.85 60.19 -3.76
N THR A 125 -4.85 60.50 -2.95
CA THR A 125 -4.54 61.89 -2.62
C THR A 125 -4.10 62.54 -3.92
N ALA A 126 -4.99 63.36 -4.48
CA ALA A 126 -4.77 64.10 -5.71
C ALA A 126 -3.47 64.91 -5.56
N ARG A 127 -2.41 64.44 -6.21
CA ARG A 127 -1.16 65.20 -6.36
C ARG A 127 -1.50 66.46 -7.15
N THR A 128 -1.49 67.58 -6.44
CA THR A 128 -1.53 68.94 -6.99
C THR A 128 -0.42 69.08 -8.05
N PRO A 129 -0.72 69.51 -9.28
CA PRO A 129 0.30 69.73 -10.29
C PRO A 129 1.02 71.04 -9.98
N GLY A 130 2.19 70.94 -9.34
CA GLY A 130 2.98 72.08 -8.91
C GLY A 130 4.45 71.94 -9.29
N ALA A 131 4.83 72.69 -10.32
CA ALA A 131 6.14 73.30 -10.57
C ALA A 131 7.37 72.42 -10.86
N SER A 132 7.91 72.67 -12.05
CA SER A 132 9.29 72.51 -12.52
C SER A 132 10.37 72.25 -11.47
N GLY A 133 11.08 71.15 -11.66
CA GLY A 133 12.37 70.88 -11.04
C GLY A 133 13.14 69.89 -11.91
N SER A 134 13.93 70.43 -12.83
CA SER A 134 14.87 69.68 -13.67
C SER A 134 15.92 69.03 -12.76
N GLY A 135 15.83 67.70 -12.62
CA GLY A 135 16.72 66.91 -11.77
C GLY A 135 17.03 65.59 -12.46
N SER A 136 18.02 65.64 -13.33
CA SER A 136 18.62 64.49 -14.01
C SER A 136 19.20 63.53 -12.96
N VAL A 137 18.58 62.37 -12.78
CA VAL A 137 19.19 61.22 -12.10
C VAL A 137 19.15 60.05 -13.07
N SER A 138 20.30 59.89 -13.74
CA SER A 138 20.65 58.75 -14.57
C SER A 138 20.48 57.45 -13.79
N ASN A 139 19.43 56.70 -14.10
CA ASN A 139 19.29 55.32 -13.62
C ASN A 139 20.03 54.40 -14.58
N SER A 140 21.33 54.26 -14.36
CA SER A 140 22.19 53.30 -15.05
C SER A 140 21.84 51.89 -14.60
N ASN A 141 20.80 51.30 -15.18
CA ASN A 141 20.51 49.88 -15.03
C ASN A 141 21.40 49.10 -16.02
N SER A 142 22.70 49.03 -15.70
CA SER A 142 23.63 48.14 -16.38
C SER A 142 23.36 46.71 -15.93
N ASN A 143 22.73 45.94 -16.83
CA ASN A 143 22.76 44.49 -16.86
C ASN A 143 24.23 44.03 -16.95
N SER A 144 24.86 43.84 -15.79
CA SER A 144 26.12 43.13 -15.69
C SER A 144 25.82 41.64 -15.65
N ALA A 145 26.11 40.96 -16.75
CA ALA A 145 26.22 39.51 -16.78
C ALA A 145 27.18 39.02 -15.68
N PRO A 146 26.87 37.95 -14.93
CA PRO A 146 27.83 37.38 -14.01
C PRO A 146 28.92 36.66 -14.83
N THR A 147 30.03 37.35 -15.03
CA THR A 147 31.31 36.73 -15.39
C THR A 147 31.67 35.73 -14.29
N ALA A 148 31.82 34.47 -14.69
CA ALA A 148 32.37 33.39 -13.88
C ALA A 148 33.83 33.71 -13.50
N SER A 149 34.00 34.46 -12.42
CA SER A 149 35.29 34.58 -11.75
C SER A 149 35.47 33.34 -10.89
N ALA A 150 36.39 32.49 -11.31
CA ALA A 150 36.99 31.44 -10.51
C ALA A 150 37.57 32.06 -9.23
N SER A 151 36.78 32.11 -8.18
CA SER A 151 37.26 32.36 -6.82
C SER A 151 37.97 31.10 -6.35
N HIS A 152 39.28 31.13 -6.54
CA HIS A 152 40.27 30.33 -5.85
C HIS A 152 39.91 30.28 -4.36
N ALA A 153 39.38 29.15 -3.91
CA ALA A 153 39.05 28.91 -2.53
C ALA A 153 40.35 28.91 -1.72
N GLN A 154 40.62 30.02 -1.02
CA GLN A 154 41.53 30.01 0.11
C GLN A 154 40.93 29.08 1.17
N ALA A 155 41.52 27.90 1.26
CA ALA A 155 41.36 26.99 2.39
C ALA A 155 41.96 27.66 3.64
N THR A 156 41.19 28.54 4.28
CA THR A 156 41.46 28.93 5.65
C THR A 156 41.11 27.75 6.54
N GLY A 157 42.17 27.10 7.02
CA GLY A 157 42.14 26.01 7.98
C GLY A 157 41.48 26.44 9.28
N GLY A 158 40.15 26.35 9.32
CA GLY A 158 39.41 26.18 10.55
C GLY A 158 39.60 24.74 10.99
N GLN A 159 40.46 24.51 11.98
CA GLN A 159 40.44 23.32 12.84
C GLN A 159 39.14 23.31 13.65
N GLY A 160 37.99 23.32 12.97
CA GLY A 160 36.70 23.04 13.57
C GLY A 160 36.55 21.52 13.53
N HIS A 161 36.52 20.91 14.72
CA HIS A 161 36.11 19.53 14.99
C HIS A 161 35.80 18.72 13.72
N LEU A 162 36.73 17.84 13.34
CA LEU A 162 36.49 16.77 12.38
C LEU A 162 35.24 16.02 12.87
N ALA A 163 34.08 16.44 12.39
CA ALA A 163 32.85 15.69 12.53
C ALA A 163 33.15 14.39 11.80
N SER A 164 33.50 13.37 12.58
CA SER A 164 33.75 12.04 12.07
C SER A 164 32.51 11.67 11.26
N ASN A 165 32.66 11.61 9.93
CA ASN A 165 31.59 11.13 9.08
C ASN A 165 31.14 9.79 9.67
N PRO A 166 29.83 9.61 9.92
CA PRO A 166 29.34 8.36 10.46
C PRO A 166 29.82 7.21 9.56
N PRO A 167 30.20 6.05 10.13
CA PRO A 167 30.63 4.92 9.33
C PRO A 167 29.54 4.58 8.30
N LEU A 168 29.96 4.39 7.06
CA LEU A 168 29.06 3.99 5.98
C LEU A 168 28.56 2.57 6.26
N ILE A 169 27.26 2.37 6.07
CA ILE A 169 26.58 1.08 6.18
C ILE A 169 26.80 0.34 4.85
N PRO A 170 27.56 -0.77 4.84
CA PRO A 170 27.85 -1.50 3.61
C PRO A 170 26.59 -2.15 3.04
N VAL A 171 26.65 -2.50 1.76
CA VAL A 171 25.61 -3.35 1.14
C VAL A 171 25.68 -4.73 1.80
N PRO A 172 24.55 -5.28 2.29
CA PRO A 172 24.55 -6.62 2.86
C PRO A 172 24.79 -7.68 1.76
N ASP A 173 25.44 -8.78 2.13
CA ASP A 173 25.75 -9.89 1.20
C ASP A 173 24.50 -10.46 0.51
N SER A 174 23.34 -10.37 1.17
CA SER A 174 22.06 -10.77 0.62
C SER A 174 20.97 -9.74 0.90
N MET A 175 20.37 -9.23 -0.18
CA MET A 175 19.21 -8.33 -0.11
C MET A 175 17.94 -9.01 0.41
N ALA A 176 17.92 -10.35 0.56
CA ALA A 176 16.80 -11.08 1.12
C ALA A 176 16.65 -10.86 2.64
N VAL A 177 17.76 -10.57 3.34
CA VAL A 177 17.77 -10.30 4.78
C VAL A 177 17.33 -8.86 5.09
N VAL A 178 17.42 -7.98 4.09
CA VAL A 178 17.01 -6.59 4.22
C VAL A 178 15.50 -6.51 4.29
N THR A 179 15.00 -5.91 5.37
CA THR A 179 13.58 -5.59 5.51
C THR A 179 13.38 -4.08 5.49
N MET A 180 12.25 -3.63 4.94
CA MET A 180 11.83 -2.23 4.99
C MET A 180 11.75 -1.69 6.43
N SER A 181 11.40 -2.54 7.39
CA SER A 181 11.36 -2.17 8.81
C SER A 181 12.76 -1.97 9.40
N GLY A 182 13.75 -2.78 8.99
CA GLY A 182 15.16 -2.59 9.36
C GLY A 182 15.69 -1.25 8.86
N ILE A 183 15.55 -0.97 7.56
CA ILE A 183 16.01 0.31 6.96
C ILE A 183 15.34 1.51 7.65
N ARG A 184 14.02 1.45 7.89
CA ARG A 184 13.29 2.54 8.59
C ARG A 184 13.81 2.77 10.00
N LYS A 185 14.07 1.69 10.74
CA LYS A 185 14.64 1.76 12.09
C LYS A 185 16.04 2.39 12.07
N ASP A 186 16.88 2.00 11.12
CA ASP A 186 18.25 2.51 10.99
C ASP A 186 18.28 3.99 10.57
N MET A 187 17.29 4.42 9.77
CA MET A 187 17.11 5.81 9.38
C MET A 187 16.44 6.67 10.48
N GLY A 188 15.78 6.06 11.47
CA GLY A 188 14.95 6.78 12.44
C GLY A 188 13.75 7.51 11.81
N LEU A 189 13.34 7.13 10.60
CA LEU A 189 12.25 7.77 9.86
C LEU A 189 10.95 6.96 9.97
N VAL A 190 9.89 7.60 10.45
CA VAL A 190 8.55 7.01 10.54
C VAL A 190 7.85 6.96 9.16
N ASP A 191 8.14 7.93 8.26
CA ASP A 191 7.32 8.16 7.05
C ASP A 191 8.05 8.03 5.70
N SER A 192 9.21 7.37 5.63
CA SER A 192 10.04 7.34 4.42
C SER A 192 9.36 6.87 3.11
N PRO A 193 8.41 5.90 3.11
CA PRO A 193 7.82 5.43 1.85
C PRO A 193 6.88 6.45 1.18
N ALA A 194 6.19 7.27 1.97
CA ALA A 194 5.30 8.31 1.45
C ALA A 194 6.13 9.40 0.77
N THR A 195 7.18 9.87 1.44
CA THR A 195 8.08 10.90 0.91
C THR A 195 8.79 10.46 -0.36
N ILE A 196 9.29 9.21 -0.41
CA ILE A 196 9.92 8.68 -1.62
C ILE A 196 8.91 8.54 -2.76
N ARG A 197 7.65 8.20 -2.46
CA ARG A 197 6.59 8.19 -3.48
C ARG A 197 6.36 9.58 -4.07
N ASP A 198 6.39 10.63 -3.26
CA ASP A 198 6.30 12.00 -3.76
C ASP A 198 7.51 12.35 -4.65
N PHE A 199 8.71 11.89 -4.29
CA PHE A 199 9.90 12.09 -5.12
C PHE A 199 9.82 11.33 -6.45
N ILE A 200 9.23 10.14 -6.49
CA ILE A 200 8.98 9.41 -7.74
C ILE A 200 8.09 10.23 -8.67
N CYS A 201 7.05 10.88 -8.12
CA CYS A 201 6.19 11.79 -8.88
C CYS A 201 6.96 13.02 -9.37
N LEU A 202 7.78 13.65 -8.52
CA LEU A 202 8.59 14.83 -8.88
C LEU A 202 9.66 14.51 -9.93
N ALA A 203 10.24 13.31 -9.89
CA ALA A 203 11.20 12.82 -10.88
C ALA A 203 10.53 12.39 -12.21
N ALA A 204 9.20 12.50 -12.30
CA ALA A 204 8.39 12.12 -13.45
C ALA A 204 8.58 10.65 -13.89
N LEU A 205 8.77 9.75 -12.92
CA LEU A 205 8.87 8.31 -13.17
C LEU A 205 7.47 7.67 -13.26
N ASP A 206 7.28 6.80 -14.25
CA ASP A 206 6.01 6.12 -14.45
C ASP A 206 5.91 4.85 -13.60
N LEU A 207 5.10 4.92 -12.55
CA LEU A 207 4.83 3.79 -11.65
C LEU A 207 4.10 2.60 -12.32
N GLY A 208 3.59 2.75 -13.54
CA GLY A 208 3.06 1.64 -14.36
C GLY A 208 4.14 0.85 -15.12
N VAL A 209 5.34 1.42 -15.29
CA VAL A 209 6.45 0.78 -15.99
C VAL A 209 7.30 -0.04 -15.03
N LEU A 210 7.77 -1.20 -15.50
CA LEU A 210 8.69 -2.07 -14.79
C LEU A 210 9.94 -1.30 -14.33
N TRP A 211 10.37 -1.49 -13.08
CA TRP A 211 11.58 -0.89 -12.52
C TRP A 211 12.79 -0.94 -13.46
N LYS A 212 13.08 -2.14 -14.00
CA LYS A 212 14.20 -2.38 -14.93
C LYS A 212 14.10 -1.61 -16.27
N ARG A 213 12.93 -1.08 -16.60
CA ARG A 213 12.64 -0.33 -17.85
C ARG A 213 12.49 1.18 -17.62
N GLN A 214 12.67 1.65 -16.39
CA GLN A 214 12.63 3.07 -16.08
C GLN A 214 13.77 3.83 -16.75
N ASN A 215 13.56 5.12 -16.99
CA ASN A 215 14.59 5.99 -17.54
C ASN A 215 15.70 6.21 -16.48
N LYS A 216 16.93 5.80 -16.81
CA LYS A 216 18.08 5.89 -15.90
C LYS A 216 18.41 7.32 -15.47
N THR A 217 18.18 8.31 -16.34
CA THR A 217 18.38 9.73 -16.01
C THR A 217 17.38 10.20 -14.96
N GLN A 218 16.11 9.79 -15.08
CA GLN A 218 15.08 10.11 -14.08
C GLN A 218 15.34 9.39 -12.75
N LEU A 219 15.86 8.15 -12.78
CA LEU A 219 16.30 7.45 -11.58
C LEU A 219 17.46 8.18 -10.88
N GLY A 220 18.43 8.70 -11.66
CA GLY A 220 19.49 9.55 -11.11
C GLY A 220 18.95 10.78 -10.39
N ASN A 221 17.99 11.49 -11.01
CA ASN A 221 17.33 12.65 -10.40
C ASN A 221 16.56 12.28 -9.12
N LEU A 222 15.85 11.14 -9.12
CA LEU A 222 15.17 10.63 -7.93
C LEU A 222 16.15 10.42 -6.78
N TYR A 223 17.31 9.80 -7.03
CA TYR A 223 18.32 9.57 -5.99
C TYR A 223 18.93 10.87 -5.48
N SER A 224 19.24 11.82 -6.36
CA SER A 224 19.72 13.14 -5.95
C SER A 224 18.68 13.87 -5.06
N LEU A 225 17.41 13.86 -5.46
CA LEU A 225 16.32 14.45 -4.66
C LEU A 225 16.15 13.74 -3.31
N SER A 226 16.26 12.42 -3.29
CA SER A 226 16.14 11.63 -2.07
C SER A 226 17.25 11.95 -1.07
N LEU A 227 18.50 12.11 -1.53
CA LEU A 227 19.64 12.48 -0.68
C LEU A 227 19.59 13.93 -0.20
N GLU A 228 19.00 14.83 -0.98
CA GLU A 228 18.80 16.24 -0.59
C GLU A 228 17.76 16.34 0.53
N ARG A 229 16.69 15.56 0.45
CA ARG A 229 15.54 15.65 1.37
C ARG A 229 15.63 14.71 2.56
N ILE A 230 16.35 13.61 2.44
CA ILE A 230 16.56 12.60 3.48
C ILE A 230 18.07 12.36 3.61
N PRO A 231 18.80 13.26 4.30
CA PRO A 231 20.25 13.16 4.44
C PRO A 231 20.72 11.86 5.10
N GLU A 232 19.86 11.19 5.86
CA GLU A 232 20.12 9.90 6.50
C GLU A 232 20.45 8.80 5.48
N LEU A 233 19.95 8.91 4.24
CA LEU A 233 20.27 7.98 3.17
C LEU A 233 21.74 8.03 2.75
N GLN A 234 22.45 9.13 3.03
CA GLN A 234 23.89 9.27 2.74
C GLN A 234 24.76 8.32 3.57
N ARG A 235 24.21 7.74 4.64
CA ARG A 235 24.91 6.74 5.48
C ARG A 235 25.03 5.39 4.79
N PHE A 236 24.24 5.10 3.76
CA PHE A 236 24.27 3.82 3.07
C PHE A 236 25.19 3.89 1.86
N GLU A 237 26.12 2.93 1.76
CA GLU A 237 27.09 2.92 0.68
C GLU A 237 26.41 2.83 -0.69
N ASN A 238 26.89 3.60 -1.66
CA ASN A 238 26.36 3.61 -3.04
C ASN A 238 24.83 3.84 -3.13
N ASN A 239 24.20 4.42 -2.10
CA ASN A 239 22.76 4.65 -2.03
C ASN A 239 21.91 3.38 -2.15
N TRP A 240 22.43 2.21 -1.74
CA TRP A 240 21.73 0.93 -1.90
C TRP A 240 20.35 0.92 -1.23
N ALA A 241 20.20 1.62 -0.09
CA ALA A 241 18.94 1.72 0.62
C ALA A 241 17.89 2.52 -0.17
N ALA A 242 18.30 3.63 -0.80
CA ALA A 242 17.39 4.43 -1.63
C ALA A 242 16.90 3.63 -2.84
N GLU A 243 17.79 2.89 -3.48
CA GLU A 243 17.45 1.96 -4.56
C GLU A 243 16.49 0.86 -4.09
N TYR A 244 16.78 0.22 -2.95
CA TYR A 244 15.94 -0.84 -2.40
C TYR A 244 14.53 -0.36 -2.07
N ILE A 245 14.40 0.77 -1.38
CA ILE A 245 13.09 1.35 -1.03
C ILE A 245 12.31 1.67 -2.30
N THR A 246 12.96 2.31 -3.28
CA THR A 246 12.31 2.65 -4.54
C THR A 246 11.83 1.40 -5.26
N HIS A 247 12.69 0.40 -5.41
CA HIS A 247 12.34 -0.88 -6.03
C HIS A 247 11.16 -1.58 -5.33
N ASN A 248 11.15 -1.56 -4.00
CA ASN A 248 10.07 -2.12 -3.18
C ASN A 248 8.72 -1.42 -3.46
N ILE A 249 8.70 -0.08 -3.56
CA ILE A 249 7.51 0.72 -3.91
C ILE A 249 6.95 0.33 -5.29
N PHE A 250 7.81 0.19 -6.31
CA PHE A 250 7.39 -0.22 -7.66
C PHE A 250 6.77 -1.62 -7.66
N ASN A 251 7.38 -2.57 -6.95
CA ASN A 251 6.89 -3.95 -6.89
C ASN A 251 5.53 -4.05 -6.18
N HIS A 252 5.36 -3.39 -5.03
CA HIS A 252 4.08 -3.43 -4.31
C HIS A 252 2.93 -2.81 -5.12
N ARG A 253 3.17 -1.68 -5.79
CA ARG A 253 2.12 -1.04 -6.61
C ARG A 253 1.67 -1.93 -7.75
N ARG A 254 2.61 -2.64 -8.40
CA ARG A 254 2.28 -3.58 -9.47
C ARG A 254 1.47 -4.76 -8.95
N THR A 255 1.87 -5.36 -7.84
CA THR A 255 1.12 -6.45 -7.21
C THR A 255 -0.31 -6.02 -6.88
N TYR A 256 -0.48 -4.80 -6.36
CA TYR A 256 -1.80 -4.25 -6.07
C TYR A 256 -2.63 -4.00 -7.34
N ALA A 257 -2.02 -3.45 -8.40
CA ALA A 257 -2.70 -3.22 -9.68
C ALA A 257 -3.16 -4.54 -10.32
N ASN A 258 -2.30 -5.57 -10.32
CA ASN A 258 -2.63 -6.91 -10.81
C ASN A 258 -3.75 -7.55 -9.98
N LYS A 259 -3.69 -7.45 -8.65
CA LYS A 259 -4.75 -7.96 -7.76
C LYS A 259 -6.09 -7.29 -8.05
N LYS A 260 -6.10 -5.97 -8.25
CA LYS A 260 -7.31 -5.21 -8.62
C LYS A 260 -7.85 -5.63 -9.98
N GLN A 261 -6.98 -5.81 -10.98
CA GLN A 261 -7.38 -6.26 -12.31
C GLN A 261 -7.95 -7.69 -12.29
N ASN A 262 -7.29 -8.61 -11.59
CA ASN A 262 -7.78 -9.98 -11.43
C ASN A 262 -9.14 -10.02 -10.71
N LYS A 263 -9.34 -9.16 -9.71
CA LYS A 263 -10.64 -9.01 -9.03
C LYS A 263 -11.73 -8.54 -10.00
N LEU A 264 -11.42 -7.60 -10.88
CA LEU A 264 -12.36 -7.11 -11.90
C LEU A 264 -12.69 -8.20 -12.94
N ILE A 265 -11.70 -8.96 -13.42
CA ILE A 265 -11.90 -10.07 -14.36
C ILE A 265 -12.75 -11.18 -13.71
N LYS A 266 -12.46 -11.51 -12.44
CA LYS A 266 -13.24 -12.50 -11.67
C LYS A 266 -14.69 -12.06 -11.53
N ALA A 267 -14.93 -10.78 -11.19
CA ALA A 267 -16.27 -10.21 -11.08
C ALA A 267 -17.01 -10.16 -12.44
N SER A 268 -16.31 -9.89 -13.55
CA SER A 268 -16.94 -9.86 -14.88
C SER A 268 -17.29 -11.24 -15.42
N ASN A 269 -16.59 -12.29 -14.98
CA ASN A 269 -16.82 -13.65 -15.46
C ASN A 269 -17.99 -14.36 -14.76
N GLY A 270 -18.73 -13.67 -13.89
CA GLY A 270 -19.95 -14.22 -13.28
C GLY A 270 -19.73 -15.49 -12.47
N ALA A 271 -18.49 -15.76 -12.07
CA ALA A 271 -18.18 -16.76 -11.06
C ALA A 271 -18.66 -16.18 -9.73
N ASP A 272 -19.94 -16.43 -9.46
CA ASP A 272 -20.57 -16.38 -8.15
C ASP A 272 -19.86 -17.45 -7.29
N ASP A 273 -18.61 -17.17 -6.93
CA ASP A 273 -17.83 -17.98 -6.00
C ASP A 273 -18.44 -17.74 -4.62
N GLU A 274 -19.52 -18.48 -4.32
CA GLU A 274 -19.96 -18.75 -2.95
C GLU A 274 -18.94 -19.62 -2.18
N ASP A 275 -17.77 -19.91 -2.75
CA ASP A 275 -16.67 -20.63 -2.10
C ASP A 275 -15.66 -19.63 -1.46
N ASP A 276 -16.14 -18.84 -0.50
CA ASP A 276 -15.31 -18.08 0.45
C ASP A 276 -14.67 -19.05 1.49
N ASN A 277 -13.85 -19.98 0.99
CA ASN A 277 -12.83 -20.68 1.77
C ASN A 277 -11.44 -20.06 1.53
N ASP A 278 -11.35 -18.73 1.43
CA ASP A 278 -10.08 -18.00 1.59
C ASP A 278 -9.74 -17.91 3.09
N ALA A 279 -9.52 -19.09 3.68
CA ALA A 279 -8.68 -19.20 4.86
C ALA A 279 -7.28 -18.78 4.42
N GLY A 280 -6.84 -17.62 4.90
CA GLY A 280 -5.50 -17.11 4.68
C GLY A 280 -4.44 -18.14 5.08
N GLY A 281 -3.94 -18.87 4.09
CA GLY A 281 -2.71 -19.64 4.15
C GLY A 281 -1.51 -18.70 3.99
N GLY A 282 -1.23 -17.91 5.02
CA GLY A 282 0.10 -17.36 5.27
C GLY A 282 0.97 -18.43 5.90
N GLY A 283 1.30 -19.47 5.13
CA GLY A 283 2.26 -20.52 5.48
C GLY A 283 3.58 -20.23 4.79
N ASP A 284 4.40 -19.45 5.47
CA ASP A 284 5.85 -19.38 5.29
C ASP A 284 6.45 -20.71 5.74
N ASP A 285 6.61 -21.67 4.82
CA ASP A 285 7.41 -22.88 5.02
C ASP A 285 7.90 -23.36 3.64
N GLY A 286 9.04 -22.79 3.23
CA GLY A 286 9.77 -23.14 2.01
C GLY A 286 11.21 -23.56 2.29
N ASP A 287 11.44 -24.24 3.40
CA ASP A 287 12.66 -25.05 3.62
C ASP A 287 12.52 -26.35 2.80
N SER A 288 12.86 -26.25 1.52
CA SER A 288 13.00 -27.39 0.64
C SER A 288 14.39 -28.00 0.81
N HIS A 289 14.57 -28.74 1.91
CA HIS A 289 15.57 -29.81 2.01
C HIS A 289 15.20 -30.90 1.00
N LYS A 290 15.73 -30.75 -0.21
CA LYS A 290 15.70 -31.76 -1.26
C LYS A 290 16.75 -32.81 -0.89
N GLU A 291 16.38 -33.78 -0.07
CA GLU A 291 17.20 -34.98 0.09
C GLU A 291 17.25 -35.68 -1.27
N GLU A 292 18.47 -35.71 -1.80
CA GLU A 292 18.86 -36.39 -3.00
C GLU A 292 18.65 -37.88 -2.79
N GLY A 293 17.61 -38.41 -3.45
CA GLY A 293 17.45 -39.83 -3.66
C GLY A 293 18.70 -40.36 -4.37
N ASN A 294 19.46 -41.17 -3.63
CA ASN A 294 20.57 -41.97 -4.11
C ASN A 294 20.03 -43.05 -5.05
N GLY A 295 19.76 -42.66 -6.30
CA GLY A 295 19.42 -43.56 -7.40
C GLY A 295 20.70 -43.98 -8.10
N GLU A 296 21.29 -45.09 -7.66
CA GLU A 296 22.37 -45.79 -8.34
C GLU A 296 21.87 -46.34 -9.68
N GLY A 297 21.93 -45.51 -10.72
CA GLY A 297 21.76 -45.87 -12.12
C GLY A 297 23.13 -45.95 -12.80
N LEU A 298 23.86 -47.02 -12.50
CA LEU A 298 24.92 -47.55 -13.36
C LEU A 298 24.30 -48.03 -14.69
N ASP A 299 25.13 -48.07 -15.73
CA ASP A 299 24.85 -48.52 -17.11
C ASP A 299 24.19 -47.42 -17.98
N GLY A 300 24.86 -46.83 -18.95
CA GLY A 300 26.08 -47.20 -19.62
C GLY A 300 25.98 -46.70 -21.07
N SER A 301 27.15 -46.51 -21.67
CA SER A 301 27.34 -46.43 -23.12
C SER A 301 26.80 -45.17 -23.80
N ASP A 302 27.45 -44.59 -24.77
CA ASP A 302 28.80 -44.62 -25.30
C ASP A 302 28.66 -43.64 -26.49
N ASP A 303 29.78 -43.04 -26.84
CA ASP A 303 30.10 -42.75 -28.22
C ASP A 303 29.57 -41.47 -28.92
N LYS A 304 30.57 -40.77 -29.46
CA LYS A 304 30.62 -39.85 -30.63
C LYS A 304 30.44 -38.35 -30.33
N ARG A 305 31.55 -37.59 -30.32
CA ARG A 305 32.23 -36.96 -31.49
C ARG A 305 31.25 -35.99 -32.18
N SER A 306 31.58 -34.72 -32.39
CA SER A 306 32.82 -34.16 -32.97
C SER A 306 32.91 -32.69 -32.55
N ASP A 307 34.09 -32.20 -32.20
CA ASP A 307 34.99 -31.39 -33.06
C ASP A 307 34.40 -30.04 -33.50
N ASP A 308 35.24 -29.03 -33.29
CA ASP A 308 35.48 -27.91 -34.22
C ASP A 308 34.57 -26.68 -34.12
N ALA A 309 35.05 -25.64 -33.42
CA ALA A 309 35.20 -24.30 -34.00
C ALA A 309 35.88 -23.37 -32.99
N GLU A 310 37.20 -23.27 -33.11
CA GLU A 310 37.98 -22.17 -32.56
C GLU A 310 37.50 -20.83 -33.15
N HIS A 311 37.13 -19.88 -32.29
CA HIS A 311 37.02 -18.47 -32.67
C HIS A 311 37.96 -17.61 -31.80
N PRO A 312 39.18 -17.32 -32.27
CA PRO A 312 40.00 -16.26 -31.72
C PRO A 312 39.93 -15.01 -32.62
N ASN A 313 39.36 -13.90 -32.12
CA ASN A 313 39.66 -12.51 -32.55
C ASN A 313 38.63 -11.53 -31.96
N SER A 314 38.92 -10.33 -31.48
CA SER A 314 40.17 -9.58 -31.30
C SER A 314 39.89 -8.52 -30.22
N ARG A 315 40.85 -8.25 -29.33
CA ARG A 315 40.86 -7.05 -28.47
C ARG A 315 41.44 -5.87 -29.26
N PRO A 316 40.80 -4.69 -29.29
CA PRO A 316 41.44 -3.48 -29.76
C PRO A 316 42.27 -2.84 -28.63
N THR A 317 43.57 -2.69 -28.90
CA THR A 317 44.49 -1.83 -28.15
C THR A 317 44.35 -0.39 -28.63
N THR A 318 44.02 0.54 -27.74
CA THR A 318 44.14 1.98 -28.01
C THR A 318 45.54 2.48 -27.65
N PRO A 319 46.19 3.29 -28.51
CA PRO A 319 47.47 3.89 -28.20
C PRO A 319 47.33 5.14 -27.33
N ARG A 320 48.47 5.48 -26.74
CA ARG A 320 48.78 6.50 -25.74
C ARG A 320 48.70 7.93 -26.25
#